data_AF-A0A7W1I0Y5-F1
#
_entry.id   AF-A0A7W1I0Y5-F1
#
_cell.length_a   1.000
_cell.length_b   1.000
_cell.length_c   1.000
_cell.angle_alpha   90.00
_cell.angle_beta   90.00
_cell.angle_gamma   90.00
#
_symmetry.space_group_name_H-M   'P 1'
#
loop_
_entity.id
_entity.type
_entity.pdbx_description
1 polymer ?
#
loop_
_entity_poly.entity_id
_entity_poly.type
_entity_poly.pdbx_seq_one_letter_code
_entity_poly.pdbx_strand_id
1 'polypeptide(L)'
;MLRERRRGRRCKVSGRGKSRRSINLIAAAYHILSEIQPASVRAVCYQLFTRKLITSMAKTETNKVSRLLRDAREDGTIPWTWIVDETREPERINAGEDPAE
;
A
#
# COMPACT_ATOMS: atom_id res chain seq x y z
N MET A 1 19.56 20.77 -15.75
CA MET A 1 19.34 19.52 -16.52
C MET A 1 19.49 18.32 -15.59
N LEU A 2 18.44 17.93 -14.86
CA LEU A 2 18.48 16.81 -13.92
C LEU A 2 17.59 15.66 -14.40
N ARG A 3 18.25 14.77 -15.15
CA ARG A 3 18.10 13.30 -15.12
C ARG A 3 16.68 12.73 -15.21
N GLU A 4 16.34 12.39 -16.44
CA GLU A 4 15.54 11.22 -16.81
C GLU A 4 15.68 10.04 -15.83
N ARG A 5 14.58 9.71 -15.15
CA ARG A 5 14.30 8.34 -14.72
C ARG A 5 12.88 7.95 -15.14
N ARG A 6 12.67 7.84 -16.46
CA ARG A 6 11.63 6.96 -16.99
C ARG A 6 12.03 5.52 -16.67
N ARG A 7 11.53 4.96 -15.58
CA ARG A 7 11.38 3.50 -15.45
C ARG A 7 9.92 3.18 -15.24
N GLY A 8 9.11 3.49 -16.26
CA GLY A 8 7.81 2.86 -16.43
C GLY A 8 8.03 1.40 -16.80
N ARG A 9 8.30 0.55 -15.80
CA ARG A 9 8.17 -0.90 -15.99
C ARG A 9 6.72 -1.14 -16.38
N ARG A 10 6.54 -1.57 -17.62
CA ARG A 10 5.28 -2.03 -18.17
C ARG A 10 4.91 -3.29 -17.38
N CYS A 11 4.16 -3.13 -16.28
CA CYS A 11 3.60 -4.26 -15.52
C CYS A 11 2.76 -5.05 -16.52
N LYS A 12 3.22 -6.27 -16.84
CA LYS A 12 2.49 -7.18 -17.72
C LYS A 12 1.22 -7.53 -16.94
N VAL A 13 0.10 -6.90 -17.31
CA VAL A 13 -1.20 -7.19 -16.69
C VAL A 13 -1.65 -8.56 -17.19
N SER A 14 -1.03 -9.63 -16.69
CA SER A 14 -1.33 -11.00 -17.08
C SER A 14 -2.65 -11.44 -16.44
N GLY A 15 -3.60 -11.84 -17.29
CA GLY A 15 -4.70 -12.75 -16.95
C GLY A 15 -5.91 -12.13 -16.26
N ARG A 16 -6.95 -11.86 -17.06
CA ARG A 16 -8.30 -11.31 -16.72
C ARG A 16 -8.25 -9.83 -16.37
N GLY A 17 -8.85 -8.99 -17.22
CA GLY A 17 -8.84 -7.53 -17.14
C GLY A 17 -9.08 -7.02 -15.72
N LYS A 18 -7.99 -6.72 -15.00
CA LYS A 18 -8.05 -6.07 -13.70
C LYS A 18 -8.74 -4.74 -13.95
N SER A 19 -9.88 -4.51 -13.29
CA SER A 19 -10.63 -3.27 -13.39
C SER A 19 -9.68 -2.08 -13.23
N ARG A 20 -9.90 -1.01 -14.00
CA ARG A 20 -9.09 0.23 -13.96
C ARG A 20 -8.82 0.69 -12.51
N ARG A 21 -9.81 0.48 -11.63
CA ARG A 21 -9.73 0.77 -10.19
C ARG A 21 -8.63 -0.03 -9.48
N SER A 22 -8.51 -1.32 -9.76
CA SER A 22 -7.47 -2.18 -9.17
C SER A 22 -6.07 -1.80 -9.63
N ILE A 23 -5.90 -1.45 -10.90
CA ILE A 23 -4.62 -0.99 -11.44
C ILE A 23 -4.20 0.33 -10.77
N ASN A 24 -5.14 1.26 -10.62
CA ASN A 24 -4.89 2.53 -9.93
C ASN A 24 -4.53 2.31 -8.45
N LEU A 25 -5.21 1.38 -7.78
CA LEU A 25 -4.88 1.02 -6.39
C LEU A 25 -3.46 0.47 -6.24
N ILE A 26 -3.03 -0.43 -7.14
CA ILE A 26 -1.66 -0.97 -7.11
C ILE A 26 -0.62 0.13 -7.37
N ALA A 27 -0.87 1.00 -8.36
CA ALA A 27 0.02 2.11 -8.67
C ALA A 27 0.14 3.09 -7.50
N ALA A 28 -0.99 3.45 -6.88
CA ALA A 28 -1.00 4.30 -5.70
C ALA A 28 -0.30 3.65 -4.50
N ALA A 29 -0.53 2.35 -4.26
CA ALA A 29 0.14 1.61 -3.20
C ALA A 29 1.66 1.57 -3.42
N TYR A 30 2.13 1.39 -4.66
CA TYR A 30 3.55 1.47 -4.99
C TYR A 30 4.14 2.85 -4.67
N HIS A 31 3.44 3.93 -5.06
CA HIS A 31 3.87 5.29 -4.75
C HIS A 31 3.97 5.52 -3.24
N ILE A 32 2.93 5.14 -2.48
CA ILE A 32 2.94 5.24 -1.02
C ILE A 32 4.14 4.47 -0.45
N LEU A 33 4.28 3.19 -0.81
CA LEU A 33 5.36 2.35 -0.30
C LEU A 33 6.73 2.92 -0.65
N SER A 34 6.92 3.50 -1.83
CA SER A 34 8.20 4.12 -2.19
C SER A 34 8.57 5.33 -1.31
N GLU A 35 7.59 5.97 -0.66
CA GLU A 35 7.79 7.10 0.25
C GLU A 35 7.97 6.66 1.70
N ILE A 36 7.22 5.65 2.15
CA ILE A 36 7.14 5.26 3.58
C ILE A 36 7.78 3.91 3.91
N GLN A 37 8.35 3.21 2.93
CA GLN A 37 8.98 1.89 3.14
C GLN A 37 10.06 1.93 4.24
N PRO A 38 10.15 0.89 5.07
CA PRO A 38 9.25 -0.26 5.19
C PRO A 38 7.93 0.09 5.91
N ALA A 39 6.79 -0.40 5.40
CA ALA A 39 5.47 -0.14 6.00
C ALA A 39 4.59 -1.40 6.08
N SER A 40 3.60 -1.40 6.97
CA SER A 40 2.66 -2.52 7.12
C SER A 40 1.47 -2.46 6.17
N VAL A 41 0.80 -3.60 5.94
CA VAL A 41 -0.42 -3.67 5.11
C VAL A 41 -1.50 -2.72 5.62
N ARG A 42 -1.65 -2.58 6.94
CA ARG A 42 -2.60 -1.64 7.56
C ARG A 42 -2.23 -0.19 7.26
N ALA A 43 -0.94 0.18 7.39
CA ALA A 43 -0.48 1.53 7.07
C ALA A 43 -0.79 1.88 5.60
N VAL A 44 -0.57 0.95 4.68
CA VAL A 44 -0.94 1.14 3.26
C VAL A 44 -2.45 1.30 3.10
N CYS A 45 -3.28 0.47 3.75
CA CYS A 45 -4.74 0.61 3.72
C CYS A 45 -5.20 1.99 4.24
N TYR A 46 -4.65 2.47 5.36
CA TYR A 46 -4.97 3.79 5.89
C TYR A 46 -4.56 4.90 4.92
N GLN A 47 -3.37 4.82 4.31
CA GLN A 47 -2.94 5.80 3.32
C GLN A 47 -3.85 5.81 2.08
N LEU A 48 -4.28 4.64 1.61
CA LEU A 48 -5.26 4.52 0.52
C LEU A 48 -6.62 5.10 0.91
N PHE A 49 -7.03 4.96 2.18
CA PHE A 49 -8.28 5.55 2.70
C PHE A 49 -8.18 7.07 2.81
N THR A 50 -7.09 7.60 3.36
CA THR A 50 -6.82 9.05 3.46
C THR A 50 -6.79 9.71 2.09
N ARG A 51 -6.24 9.02 1.08
CA ARG A 51 -6.25 9.45 -0.33
C ARG A 51 -7.59 9.19 -1.04
N LYS A 52 -8.63 8.72 -0.32
CA LYS A 52 -9.99 8.42 -0.82
C LYS A 52 -10.04 7.43 -2.00
N LEU A 53 -9.05 6.54 -2.11
CA LEU A 53 -8.97 5.53 -3.17
C LEU A 53 -9.82 4.28 -2.83
N ILE A 54 -9.90 3.96 -1.55
CA ILE A 54 -10.87 3.02 -1.00
C ILE A 54 -12.01 3.78 -0.35
N THR A 55 -13.23 3.32 -0.59
CA THR A 55 -14.46 3.98 -0.12
C THR A 55 -14.78 3.64 1.34
N SER A 56 -14.23 2.56 1.88
CA SER A 56 -14.47 2.13 3.24
C SER A 56 -13.32 1.23 3.73
N MET A 57 -13.12 1.21 5.05
CA MET A 57 -12.22 0.27 5.72
C MET A 57 -12.90 -1.09 6.00
N ALA A 58 -14.01 -1.38 5.33
CA ALA A 58 -14.73 -2.65 5.44
C ALA A 58 -13.81 -3.83 5.09
N LYS A 59 -14.04 -4.97 5.76
CA LYS A 59 -13.27 -6.21 5.56
C LYS A 59 -13.17 -6.63 4.09
N THR A 60 -14.22 -6.38 3.30
CA THR A 60 -14.24 -6.64 1.85
C THR A 60 -13.18 -5.83 1.09
N GLU A 61 -13.06 -4.53 1.37
CA GLU A 61 -12.10 -3.65 0.73
C GLU A 61 -10.67 -3.96 1.22
N THR A 62 -10.50 -4.20 2.52
CA THR A 62 -9.21 -4.60 3.09
C THR A 62 -8.72 -5.92 2.49
N ASN A 63 -9.57 -6.95 2.39
CA ASN A 63 -9.23 -8.22 1.75
C ASN A 63 -8.85 -8.04 0.27
N LYS A 64 -9.54 -7.14 -0.43
CA LYS A 64 -9.23 -6.82 -1.82
C LYS A 64 -7.85 -6.16 -1.94
N VAL A 65 -7.53 -5.19 -1.09
CA VAL A 65 -6.20 -4.55 -1.06
C VAL A 65 -5.12 -5.58 -0.73
N SER A 66 -5.31 -6.43 0.29
CA SER A 66 -4.36 -7.50 0.64
C SER A 66 -4.10 -8.43 -0.54
N ARG A 67 -5.16 -8.83 -1.27
CA ARG A 67 -5.03 -9.68 -2.46
C ARG A 67 -4.30 -8.98 -3.61
N LEU A 68 -4.55 -7.69 -3.82
CA LEU A 68 -3.85 -6.88 -4.84
C LEU A 68 -2.37 -6.67 -4.50
N LEU A 69 -2.05 -6.40 -3.24
CA LEU A 69 -0.66 -6.29 -2.78
C LEU A 69 0.08 -7.60 -2.93
N ARG A 70 -0.54 -8.73 -2.57
CA ARG A 70 0.04 -10.06 -2.79
C ARG A 70 0.32 -10.30 -4.26
N ASP A 71 -0.66 -10.07 -5.14
CA ASP A 71 -0.51 -10.25 -6.59
C ASP A 71 0.62 -9.35 -7.15
N ALA A 72 0.71 -8.09 -6.69
CA ALA A 72 1.79 -7.19 -7.08
C ALA A 72 3.18 -7.64 -6.55
N ARG A 73 3.25 -8.36 -5.43
CA ARG A 73 4.48 -8.96 -4.92
C ARG A 73 4.87 -10.22 -5.70
N GLU A 74 3.88 -11.05 -6.04
CA GLU A 74 4.08 -12.26 -6.86
C GLU A 74 4.52 -11.89 -8.30
N ASP A 75 4.01 -10.79 -8.86
CA ASP A 75 4.46 -10.22 -10.15
C ASP A 75 5.83 -9.52 -10.07
N GLY A 76 6.36 -9.28 -8.87
CA GLY A 76 7.62 -8.56 -8.67
C GLY A 76 7.53 -7.05 -8.87
N THR A 77 6.32 -6.49 -8.91
CA THR A 77 6.07 -5.04 -8.93
C THR A 77 6.42 -4.39 -7.58
N ILE A 78 6.04 -5.03 -6.47
CA ILE A 78 6.35 -4.57 -5.11
C ILE A 78 7.32 -5.57 -4.45
N PRO A 79 8.51 -5.13 -3.99
CA PRO A 79 9.43 -6.00 -3.27
C PRO A 79 8.85 -6.55 -1.97
N TRP A 80 9.16 -7.80 -1.64
CA TRP A 80 8.74 -8.41 -0.38
C TRP A 80 9.29 -7.65 0.84
N THR A 81 10.43 -6.96 0.71
CA THR A 81 11.06 -6.18 1.77
C THR A 81 10.37 -4.86 2.09
N TRP A 82 9.50 -4.35 1.21
CA TRP A 82 8.82 -3.07 1.42
C TRP A 82 7.63 -3.17 2.36
N ILE A 83 7.02 -4.36 2.42
CA ILE A 83 5.86 -4.62 3.26
C ILE A 83 6.26 -5.55 4.39
N VAL A 84 6.29 -5.00 5.61
CA VAL A 84 6.54 -5.78 6.83
C VAL A 84 5.20 -6.26 7.36
N ASP A 85 5.05 -7.57 7.50
CA ASP A 85 3.83 -8.18 8.02
C ASP A 85 3.86 -8.16 9.55
N GLU A 86 3.55 -7.00 10.12
CA GLU A 86 3.30 -6.85 11.56
C GLU A 86 1.80 -7.00 11.81
N THR A 87 1.22 -8.13 11.42
CA THR A 87 -0.21 -8.42 11.65
C THR A 87 -0.59 -8.61 13.12
N ARG A 88 0.27 -8.21 14.07
CA ARG A 88 -0.06 -8.08 15.49
C ARG A 88 -0.37 -6.60 15.77
N GLU A 89 -1.66 -6.34 16.01
CA GLU A 89 -2.25 -5.18 16.72
C GLU A 89 -1.38 -3.91 16.81
N PRO A 90 -1.75 -2.77 16.18
CA PRO A 90 -1.17 -1.50 16.59
C PRO A 90 -1.66 -1.21 18.00
N GLU A 91 -0.86 -1.52 19.00
CA GLU A 91 -0.92 -0.79 20.25
C GLU A 91 -0.73 0.67 19.88
N ARG A 92 -1.82 1.44 19.91
CA ARG A 92 -1.72 2.89 19.92
C ARG A 92 -0.96 3.24 21.20
N ILE A 93 0.35 3.38 21.10
CA ILE A 93 1.10 4.11 22.10
C ILE A 93 0.57 5.56 22.06
N ASN A 94 -0.14 5.89 23.13
CA ASN A 94 -0.61 7.24 23.43
C ASN A 94 0.63 8.14 23.54
N ALA A 95 0.85 9.03 22.58
CA ALA A 95 1.74 10.16 22.79
C ALA A 95 0.89 11.35 23.27
N GLY A 96 0.41 11.22 24.50
CA GLY A 96 -0.12 12.30 25.33
C GLY A 96 0.58 12.21 26.66
N GLU A 97 1.88 12.45 26.67
CA GLU A 97 2.65 12.55 27.91
C GLU A 97 2.39 13.94 28.48
N ASP A 98 1.50 13.94 29.47
CA ASP A 98 1.15 15.05 30.35
C ASP A 98 2.37 15.34 31.24
N PRO A 99 3.03 16.52 31.17
CA PRO A 99 4.00 16.88 32.19
C PRO A 99 3.23 17.28 33.46
N ALA A 100 3.04 16.29 34.34
CA ALA A 100 2.57 16.50 35.69
C ALA A 100 3.50 17.46 36.45
N GLU A 101 2.90 18.46 37.09
CA GLU A 101 3.51 19.43 38.01
C GLU A 101 3.81 18.84 39.40
#